data_AF-A0A540M9R6-F1
#
_entry.id   AF-A0A540M9R6-F1
#
_cell.length_a   1.000
_cell.length_b   1.000
_cell.length_c   1.000
_cell.angle_alpha   90.00
_cell.angle_beta   90.00
_cell.angle_gamma   90.00
#
_symmetry.space_group_name_H-M   'P 1'
#
loop_
_entity.id
_entity.type
_entity.pdbx_description
1 polymer ?
#
loop_
_entity_poly.entity_id
_entity_poly.type
_entity_poly.pdbx_seq_one_letter_code
_entity_poly.pdbx_strand_id
1 'polypeptide(L)'
;MTGDGVNDAPALKRADIGIAVDDATDAARSASDIVLTEPGLSVIISAVLTSRAIFQRMKNYTIYAVSITIRVVLGFMLLALIWKFDFSPFMVLVIAILNDGTIMTISKDRVKPSPLPDSWKLKEIFATGVVLGTYMAVMTVVFFWAAHGSDFFTENFGVRSIRGNFPELTAAIYLQVSIISQALIFVTRSRSWSYVERPGFFLLGAFVIAQLIATIIAVYANWGFARIHGIGWGWAGVIWLYSLITYVPLDILKFIIRYVLSGKAWDNVLERKTAFTTKKDYGKGEREAQWATAQRTLHGLQPPETSELFNDKNNYRELSEIAEQAKRRAEVARLRELHTLKGHVESVVKLKGLDIDTIQQHYTV
;
A
#
# COMPACT_ATOMS: atom_id res chain seq x y z
N MET A 1 -20.54 17.95 -2.82
CA MET A 1 -21.96 18.36 -2.79
C MET A 1 -22.36 18.86 -4.17
N THR A 2 -23.59 18.59 -4.63
CA THR A 2 -24.13 19.15 -5.88
C THR A 2 -25.19 20.19 -5.56
N GLY A 3 -25.30 21.25 -6.36
CA GLY A 3 -26.31 22.30 -6.17
C GLY A 3 -26.57 23.09 -7.45
N ASP A 4 -27.72 23.75 -7.51
CA ASP A 4 -28.21 24.51 -8.65
C ASP A 4 -28.64 25.94 -8.27
N GLY A 5 -29.16 26.12 -7.05
CA GLY A 5 -29.74 27.36 -6.59
C GLY A 5 -28.83 28.23 -5.73
N VAL A 6 -29.22 29.49 -5.57
CA VAL A 6 -28.57 30.46 -4.66
C VAL A 6 -28.54 29.96 -3.21
N ASN A 7 -29.52 29.15 -2.82
CA ASN A 7 -29.64 28.57 -1.49
C ASN A 7 -28.58 27.49 -1.22
N ASP A 8 -28.04 26.87 -2.27
CA ASP A 8 -27.00 25.84 -2.15
C ASP A 8 -25.60 26.44 -2.02
N ALA A 9 -25.43 27.74 -2.33
CA ALA A 9 -24.12 28.40 -2.34
C ALA A 9 -23.34 28.25 -1.00
N PRO A 10 -23.93 28.41 0.20
CA PRO A 10 -23.21 28.20 1.45
C PRO A 10 -22.74 26.75 1.63
N ALA A 11 -23.52 25.80 1.14
CA ALA A 11 -23.27 24.38 1.32
C ALA A 11 -22.28 23.85 0.26
N LEU A 12 -22.35 24.36 -0.98
CA LEU A 12 -21.32 24.17 -2.00
C LEU A 12 -19.96 24.67 -1.53
N LYS A 13 -19.92 25.87 -0.93
CA LYS A 13 -18.68 26.46 -0.41
C LYS A 13 -18.12 25.75 0.83
N ARG A 14 -18.97 25.09 1.62
CA ARG A 14 -18.56 24.33 2.81
C ARG A 14 -18.13 22.90 2.48
N ALA A 15 -18.58 22.34 1.35
CA ALA A 15 -18.22 20.99 0.95
C ALA A 15 -16.73 20.90 0.58
N ASP A 16 -16.13 19.72 0.73
CA ASP A 16 -14.74 19.49 0.28
C ASP A 16 -14.59 19.69 -1.23
N ILE A 17 -15.67 19.43 -1.98
CA ILE A 17 -15.82 19.71 -3.42
C ILE A 17 -17.28 20.11 -3.67
N GLY A 18 -17.50 21.37 -4.05
CA GLY A 18 -18.78 21.89 -4.54
C GLY A 18 -18.90 21.72 -6.06
N ILE A 19 -20.00 21.12 -6.54
CA ILE A 19 -20.26 20.90 -7.97
C ILE A 19 -21.56 21.62 -8.36
N ALA A 20 -21.46 22.61 -9.25
CA ALA A 20 -22.62 23.24 -9.87
C ALA A 20 -23.04 22.46 -11.12
N VAL A 21 -24.34 22.19 -11.28
CA VAL A 21 -24.91 21.61 -12.51
C VAL A 21 -24.96 22.64 -13.65
N ASP A 22 -25.15 22.16 -14.88
CA ASP A 22 -25.12 22.98 -16.10
C ASP A 22 -26.10 24.17 -16.06
N ASP A 23 -27.34 23.92 -15.63
CA ASP A 23 -28.39 24.93 -15.47
C ASP A 23 -28.34 25.68 -14.12
N ALA A 24 -27.21 25.64 -13.40
CA ALA A 24 -27.09 26.30 -12.10
C ALA A 24 -27.05 27.83 -12.21
N THR A 25 -27.63 28.50 -11.21
CA THR A 25 -27.57 29.95 -11.05
C THR A 25 -26.13 30.46 -10.97
N ASP A 26 -25.88 31.72 -11.38
CA ASP A 26 -24.55 32.33 -11.31
C ASP A 26 -23.96 32.34 -9.90
N ALA A 27 -24.84 32.46 -8.88
CA ALA A 27 -24.44 32.37 -7.50
C ALA A 27 -23.95 30.96 -7.12
N ALA A 28 -24.64 29.90 -7.56
CA ALA A 28 -24.21 28.53 -7.34
C ALA A 28 -22.91 28.20 -8.11
N ARG A 29 -22.80 28.65 -9.36
CA ARG A 29 -21.59 28.49 -10.18
C ARG A 29 -20.37 29.17 -9.55
N SER A 30 -20.52 30.41 -9.09
CA SER A 30 -19.44 31.15 -8.42
C SER A 30 -19.06 30.61 -7.03
N ALA A 31 -19.97 29.90 -6.36
CA ALA A 31 -19.70 29.25 -5.07
C ALA A 31 -19.11 27.83 -5.20
N SER A 32 -19.12 27.24 -6.40
CA SER A 32 -18.67 25.86 -6.66
C SER A 32 -17.19 25.79 -7.11
N ASP A 33 -16.55 24.64 -6.86
CA ASP A 33 -15.17 24.36 -7.32
C ASP A 33 -15.16 23.80 -8.75
N ILE A 34 -16.23 23.11 -9.15
CA ILE A 34 -16.40 22.49 -10.46
C ILE A 34 -17.77 22.88 -11.01
N VAL A 35 -17.79 23.38 -12.25
CA VAL A 35 -19.03 23.65 -13.00
C VAL A 35 -19.15 22.61 -14.10
N LEU A 36 -20.26 21.88 -14.13
CA LEU A 36 -20.58 20.96 -15.22
C LEU A 36 -21.09 21.75 -16.41
N THR A 37 -20.63 21.42 -17.61
CA THR A 37 -21.10 22.01 -18.88
C THR A 37 -22.01 21.07 -19.66
N GLU A 38 -22.35 19.94 -19.06
CA GLU A 38 -23.22 18.91 -19.61
C GLU A 38 -24.16 18.43 -18.48
N PRO A 39 -25.45 18.23 -18.77
CA PRO A 39 -26.38 17.74 -17.77
C PRO A 39 -26.15 16.25 -17.46
N GLY A 40 -26.42 15.87 -16.21
CA GLY A 40 -26.52 14.47 -15.79
C GLY A 40 -25.45 13.98 -14.81
N LEU A 41 -25.85 13.05 -13.95
CA LEU A 41 -24.98 12.43 -12.93
C LEU A 41 -23.82 11.62 -13.56
N SER A 42 -23.98 11.17 -14.79
CA SER A 42 -22.94 10.44 -15.56
C SER A 42 -21.65 11.25 -15.73
N VAL A 43 -21.76 12.57 -15.87
CA VAL A 43 -20.62 13.48 -16.01
C VAL A 43 -19.80 13.51 -14.72
N ILE A 44 -20.47 13.51 -13.56
CA ILE A 44 -19.80 13.45 -12.25
C ILE A 44 -19.03 12.14 -12.10
N ILE A 45 -19.63 11.01 -12.48
CA ILE A 45 -18.95 9.71 -12.42
C ILE A 45 -17.70 9.71 -13.32
N SER A 46 -17.83 10.24 -14.55
CA SER A 46 -16.73 10.35 -15.50
C SER A 46 -15.61 11.27 -15.01
N ALA A 47 -15.97 12.40 -14.39
CA ALA A 47 -15.04 13.31 -13.75
C ALA A 47 -14.30 12.65 -12.58
N VAL A 48 -15.00 11.91 -11.73
CA VAL A 48 -14.39 11.17 -10.60
C VAL A 48 -13.43 10.09 -11.11
N LEU A 49 -13.80 9.32 -12.13
CA LEU A 49 -12.92 8.31 -12.72
C LEU A 49 -11.67 8.93 -13.35
N THR A 50 -11.83 10.05 -14.05
CA THR A 50 -10.72 10.79 -14.66
C THR A 50 -9.80 11.39 -13.60
N SER A 51 -10.36 12.01 -12.56
CA SER A 51 -9.62 12.54 -11.41
C SER A 51 -8.81 11.45 -10.72
N ARG A 52 -9.40 10.26 -10.49
CA ARG A 52 -8.66 9.11 -9.94
C ARG A 52 -7.51 8.67 -10.84
N ALA A 53 -7.67 8.70 -12.17
CA ALA A 53 -6.59 8.36 -13.09
C ALA A 53 -5.44 9.39 -13.04
N ILE A 54 -5.76 10.69 -12.95
CA ILE A 54 -4.77 11.77 -12.79
C ILE A 54 -4.05 11.63 -11.45
N PHE A 55 -4.79 11.41 -10.37
CA PHE A 55 -4.25 11.23 -9.03
C PHE A 55 -3.26 10.06 -8.94
N GLN A 56 -3.55 8.95 -9.63
CA GLN A 56 -2.60 7.83 -9.71
C GLN A 56 -1.30 8.22 -10.44
N ARG A 57 -1.36 9.00 -11.52
CA ARG A 57 -0.15 9.49 -12.21
C ARG A 57 0.69 10.37 -11.28
N MET A 58 0.05 11.26 -10.52
CA MET A 58 0.73 12.10 -9.54
C MET A 58 1.45 11.27 -8.48
N LYS A 59 0.77 10.28 -7.87
CA LYS A 59 1.39 9.37 -6.89
C LYS A 59 2.58 8.61 -7.48
N ASN A 60 2.42 8.05 -8.67
CA ASN A 60 3.48 7.28 -9.34
C ASN A 60 4.70 8.18 -9.64
N TYR A 61 4.46 9.42 -10.08
CA TYR A 61 5.51 10.41 -10.27
C TYR A 61 6.22 10.79 -8.95
N THR A 62 5.48 10.96 -7.86
CA THR A 62 6.11 11.25 -6.57
C THR A 62 7.01 10.09 -6.10
N ILE A 63 6.57 8.83 -6.24
CA ILE A 63 7.41 7.66 -5.92
C ILE A 63 8.69 7.68 -6.75
N TYR A 64 8.55 7.98 -8.05
CA TYR A 64 9.67 8.08 -8.99
C TYR A 64 10.68 9.17 -8.61
N ALA A 65 10.21 10.40 -8.39
CA ALA A 65 11.05 11.54 -8.04
C ALA A 65 11.82 11.29 -6.72
N VAL A 66 11.12 10.76 -5.71
CA VAL A 66 11.76 10.38 -4.44
C VAL A 66 12.80 9.28 -4.66
N SER A 67 12.49 8.25 -5.45
CA SER A 67 13.43 7.16 -5.67
C SER A 67 14.71 7.59 -6.40
N ILE A 68 14.60 8.47 -7.40
CA ILE A 68 15.78 8.99 -8.11
C ILE A 68 16.63 9.88 -7.22
N THR A 69 16.03 10.77 -6.44
CA THR A 69 16.78 11.63 -5.51
C THR A 69 17.58 10.79 -4.51
N ILE A 70 16.95 9.78 -3.91
CA ILE A 70 17.62 8.84 -3.01
C ILE A 70 18.75 8.07 -3.73
N ARG A 71 18.51 7.60 -4.96
CA ARG A 71 19.53 6.90 -5.75
C ARG A 71 20.75 7.77 -6.02
N VAL A 72 20.54 8.98 -6.52
CA VAL A 72 21.62 9.90 -6.91
C VAL A 72 22.44 10.28 -5.68
N VAL A 73 21.76 10.67 -4.59
CA VAL A 73 22.43 11.06 -3.34
C VAL A 73 23.18 9.88 -2.73
N LEU A 74 22.51 8.76 -2.46
CA LEU A 74 23.16 7.62 -1.80
C LEU A 74 24.20 6.95 -2.71
N GLY A 75 23.89 6.78 -3.99
CA GLY A 75 24.78 6.11 -4.95
C GLY A 75 26.11 6.83 -5.08
N PHE A 76 26.09 8.11 -5.47
CA PHE A 76 27.33 8.86 -5.65
C PHE A 76 28.06 9.14 -4.33
N MET A 77 27.33 9.35 -3.23
CA MET A 77 27.94 9.46 -1.90
C MET A 77 28.71 8.19 -1.52
N LEU A 78 28.14 7.00 -1.74
CA LEU A 78 28.80 5.73 -1.42
C LEU A 78 30.03 5.49 -2.30
N LEU A 79 29.98 5.85 -3.59
CA LEU A 79 31.15 5.75 -4.48
C LEU A 79 32.30 6.65 -4.02
N ALA A 80 31.99 7.89 -3.63
CA ALA A 80 32.97 8.84 -3.12
C ALA A 80 33.54 8.39 -1.76
N LEU A 81 32.70 7.86 -0.86
CA LEU A 81 33.13 7.44 0.48
C LEU A 81 34.04 6.20 0.44
N ILE A 82 33.70 5.19 -0.36
CA ILE A 82 34.38 3.89 -0.35
C ILE A 82 35.63 3.90 -1.25
N TRP A 83 35.54 4.47 -2.46
CA TRP A 83 36.61 4.42 -3.46
C TRP A 83 37.22 5.79 -3.79
N LYS A 84 36.81 6.87 -3.10
CA LYS A 84 37.26 8.25 -3.41
C LYS A 84 37.06 8.61 -4.89
N PHE A 85 35.97 8.09 -5.47
CA PHE A 85 35.65 8.30 -6.86
C PHE A 85 34.73 9.51 -7.03
N ASP A 86 35.27 10.55 -7.66
CA ASP A 86 34.53 11.77 -7.95
C ASP A 86 33.82 11.68 -9.30
N PHE A 87 32.51 11.43 -9.27
CA PHE A 87 31.68 11.41 -10.47
C PHE A 87 31.48 12.82 -11.04
N SER A 88 31.52 12.94 -12.37
CA SER A 88 31.41 14.23 -13.07
C SER A 88 30.04 14.88 -12.87
N PRO A 89 29.96 16.10 -12.29
CA PRO A 89 28.68 16.81 -12.12
C PRO A 89 27.97 17.10 -13.45
N PHE A 90 28.74 17.33 -14.52
CA PHE A 90 28.17 17.55 -15.85
C PHE A 90 27.42 16.31 -16.36
N MET A 91 27.91 15.10 -16.06
CA MET A 91 27.20 13.87 -16.44
C MET A 91 25.91 13.69 -15.65
N VAL A 92 25.88 14.11 -14.38
CA VAL A 92 24.63 14.17 -13.59
C VAL A 92 23.63 15.14 -14.23
N LEU A 93 24.10 16.30 -14.70
CA LEU A 93 23.25 17.26 -15.42
C LEU A 93 22.68 16.66 -16.71
N VAL A 94 23.49 15.94 -17.50
CA VAL A 94 23.01 15.26 -18.70
C VAL A 94 21.93 14.23 -18.37
N ILE A 95 22.12 13.43 -17.29
CA ILE A 95 21.10 12.49 -16.80
C ILE A 95 19.81 13.25 -16.44
N ALA A 96 19.92 14.37 -15.72
CA ALA A 96 18.76 15.17 -15.31
C ALA A 96 17.97 15.70 -16.51
N ILE A 97 18.66 16.28 -17.50
CA ILE A 97 18.01 16.81 -18.72
C ILE A 97 17.31 15.70 -19.51
N LEU A 98 17.98 14.55 -19.70
CA LEU A 98 17.38 13.41 -20.39
C LEU A 98 16.16 12.88 -19.62
N ASN A 99 16.24 12.85 -18.30
CA ASN A 99 15.12 12.43 -17.46
C ASN A 99 13.93 13.38 -17.58
N ASP A 100 14.13 14.70 -17.46
CA ASP A 100 13.06 15.70 -17.55
C ASP A 100 12.31 15.63 -18.89
N GLY A 101 13.06 15.44 -20.00
CA GLY A 101 12.45 15.22 -21.31
C GLY A 101 11.52 14.00 -21.35
N THR A 102 11.91 12.90 -20.69
CA THR A 102 11.05 11.70 -20.59
C THR A 102 9.90 11.87 -19.61
N ILE A 103 10.08 12.59 -18.51
CA ILE A 103 9.05 12.81 -17.46
C ILE A 103 7.83 13.52 -18.05
N MET A 104 8.02 14.46 -18.98
CA MET A 104 6.90 15.15 -19.63
C MET A 104 5.87 14.18 -20.25
N THR A 105 6.30 13.00 -20.68
CA THR A 105 5.42 11.98 -21.26
C THR A 105 4.54 11.25 -20.23
N ILE A 106 4.91 11.27 -18.94
CA ILE A 106 4.12 10.67 -17.84
C ILE A 106 2.75 11.35 -17.73
N SER A 107 2.67 12.66 -18.02
CA SER A 107 1.42 13.42 -18.02
C SER A 107 0.37 12.83 -18.97
N LYS A 108 0.82 12.28 -20.11
CA LYS A 108 -0.02 11.67 -21.17
C LYS A 108 -0.14 10.15 -21.05
N ASP A 109 0.34 9.57 -19.95
CA ASP A 109 0.38 8.12 -19.80
C ASP A 109 -0.98 7.49 -19.52
N ARG A 110 -1.19 6.25 -19.95
CA ARG A 110 -2.43 5.50 -19.74
C ARG A 110 -2.37 4.71 -18.43
N VAL A 111 -2.73 5.35 -17.33
CA VAL A 111 -2.82 4.73 -15.99
C VAL A 111 -4.25 4.31 -15.66
N LYS A 112 -4.42 3.13 -15.05
CA LYS A 112 -5.72 2.63 -14.60
C LYS A 112 -6.16 3.37 -13.32
N PRO A 113 -7.40 3.90 -13.25
CA PRO A 113 -7.90 4.54 -12.03
C PRO A 113 -8.00 3.53 -10.88
N SER A 114 -7.91 4.04 -9.65
CA SER A 114 -8.14 3.22 -8.46
C SER A 114 -9.63 2.84 -8.34
N PRO A 115 -9.99 1.58 -8.05
CA PRO A 115 -11.39 1.19 -7.87
C PRO A 115 -11.98 1.81 -6.60
N LEU A 116 -11.16 1.97 -5.56
CA LEU A 116 -11.52 2.59 -4.29
C LEU A 116 -11.00 4.03 -4.23
N PRO A 117 -11.71 4.92 -3.49
CA PRO A 117 -11.18 6.24 -3.16
C PRO A 117 -9.83 6.08 -2.45
N ASP A 118 -8.86 6.87 -2.87
CA ASP A 118 -7.47 6.80 -2.41
C ASP A 118 -7.09 8.16 -1.86
N SER A 119 -6.49 8.17 -0.68
CA SER A 119 -6.00 9.38 -0.01
C SER A 119 -4.50 9.54 -0.25
N TRP A 120 -3.99 10.77 -0.17
CA TRP A 120 -2.55 11.01 -0.34
C TRP A 120 -1.75 10.57 0.90
N LYS A 121 -1.43 9.29 0.97
CA LYS A 121 -0.60 8.72 2.04
C LYS A 121 0.89 8.95 1.78
N LEU A 122 1.37 10.15 2.12
CA LEU A 122 2.77 10.56 1.88
C LEU A 122 3.79 9.56 2.44
N LYS A 123 3.57 9.05 3.66
CA LYS A 123 4.50 8.11 4.30
C LYS A 123 4.71 6.84 3.47
N GLU A 124 3.64 6.27 2.91
CA GLU A 124 3.72 5.07 2.06
C GLU A 124 4.47 5.36 0.75
N ILE A 125 4.20 6.52 0.14
CA ILE A 125 4.84 6.98 -1.09
C ILE A 125 6.35 7.17 -0.88
N PHE A 126 6.74 7.88 0.18
CA PHE A 126 8.14 8.12 0.51
C PHE A 126 8.86 6.82 0.87
N ALA A 127 8.26 5.96 1.71
CA ALA A 127 8.84 4.66 2.05
C ALA A 127 9.11 3.81 0.80
N THR A 128 8.15 3.77 -0.14
CA THR A 128 8.32 3.07 -1.41
C THR A 128 9.46 3.66 -2.24
N GLY A 129 9.51 4.99 -2.36
CA GLY A 129 10.58 5.67 -3.10
C GLY A 129 11.97 5.41 -2.51
N VAL A 130 12.10 5.50 -1.18
CA VAL A 130 13.37 5.29 -0.47
C VAL A 130 13.91 3.87 -0.67
N VAL A 131 13.06 2.84 -0.53
CA VAL A 131 13.50 1.45 -0.70
C VAL A 131 13.93 1.17 -2.14
N LEU A 132 13.14 1.59 -3.13
CA LEU A 132 13.51 1.44 -4.54
C LEU A 132 14.80 2.21 -4.87
N GLY A 133 14.93 3.44 -4.38
CA GLY A 133 16.12 4.28 -4.55
C GLY A 133 17.37 3.66 -3.93
N THR A 134 17.24 3.11 -2.73
CA THR A 134 18.34 2.45 -2.00
C THR A 134 18.79 1.20 -2.72
N TYR A 135 17.87 0.35 -3.18
CA TYR A 135 18.21 -0.83 -3.98
C TYR A 135 18.99 -0.42 -5.25
N MET A 136 18.51 0.57 -5.98
CA MET A 136 19.20 1.05 -7.18
C MET A 136 20.58 1.66 -6.88
N ALA A 137 20.74 2.36 -5.75
CA ALA A 137 22.03 2.87 -5.29
C ALA A 137 23.00 1.71 -5.00
N VAL A 138 22.55 0.70 -4.25
CA VAL A 138 23.35 -0.51 -3.95
C VAL A 138 23.76 -1.21 -5.24
N MET A 139 22.86 -1.38 -6.21
CA MET A 139 23.20 -2.00 -7.49
C MET A 139 24.19 -1.15 -8.31
N THR A 140 24.13 0.18 -8.21
CA THR A 140 25.14 1.05 -8.82
C THR A 140 26.52 0.85 -8.16
N VAL A 141 26.56 0.71 -6.84
CA VAL A 141 27.79 0.41 -6.07
C VAL A 141 28.34 -0.98 -6.40
N VAL A 142 27.48 -2.00 -6.49
CA VAL A 142 27.88 -3.36 -6.89
C VAL A 142 28.43 -3.35 -8.31
N PHE A 143 27.78 -2.64 -9.24
CA PHE A 143 28.30 -2.47 -10.60
C PHE A 143 29.69 -1.84 -10.61
N PHE A 144 29.88 -0.76 -9.85
CA PHE A 144 31.18 -0.09 -9.71
C PHE A 144 32.25 -1.03 -9.17
N TRP A 145 31.94 -1.74 -8.08
CA TRP A 145 32.87 -2.69 -7.47
C TRP A 145 33.23 -3.83 -8.43
N ALA A 146 32.24 -4.36 -9.18
CA ALA A 146 32.47 -5.41 -10.15
C ALA A 146 33.28 -4.93 -11.38
N ALA A 147 33.22 -3.65 -11.73
CA ALA A 147 33.97 -3.05 -12.83
C ALA A 147 35.38 -2.56 -12.45
N HIS A 148 35.58 -2.12 -11.20
CA HIS A 148 36.83 -1.54 -10.72
C HIS A 148 37.66 -2.51 -9.85
N GLY A 149 36.99 -3.25 -8.96
CA GLY A 149 37.63 -4.11 -7.95
C GLY A 149 37.77 -5.57 -8.35
N SER A 150 36.94 -6.06 -9.29
CA SER A 150 36.93 -7.43 -9.77
C SER A 150 37.17 -7.49 -11.29
N ASP A 151 37.67 -8.62 -11.78
CA ASP A 151 37.82 -8.90 -13.21
C ASP A 151 36.59 -9.66 -13.79
N PHE A 152 35.51 -9.76 -13.01
CA PHE A 152 34.27 -10.48 -13.35
C PHE A 152 33.73 -10.17 -14.76
N PHE A 153 33.69 -8.90 -15.16
CA PHE A 153 33.17 -8.52 -16.47
C PHE A 153 34.12 -8.87 -17.61
N THR A 154 35.44 -8.73 -17.40
CA THR A 154 36.45 -9.06 -18.40
C THR A 154 36.55 -10.57 -18.61
N GLU A 155 36.49 -11.37 -17.55
CA GLU A 155 36.54 -12.84 -17.62
C GLU A 155 35.29 -13.46 -18.25
N ASN A 156 34.10 -13.00 -17.86
CA ASN A 156 32.85 -13.63 -18.33
C ASN A 156 32.40 -13.16 -19.72
N PHE A 157 32.65 -11.89 -20.07
CA PHE A 157 32.15 -11.28 -21.31
C PHE A 157 33.25 -10.94 -22.32
N GLY A 158 34.52 -11.16 -21.99
CA GLY A 158 35.65 -10.91 -22.90
C GLY A 158 35.83 -9.43 -23.27
N VAL A 159 35.33 -8.50 -22.44
CA VAL A 159 35.44 -7.06 -22.67
C VAL A 159 36.76 -6.50 -22.13
N ARG A 160 37.24 -5.41 -22.75
CA ARG A 160 38.50 -4.73 -22.39
C ARG A 160 38.51 -4.34 -20.90
N SER A 161 39.60 -4.55 -20.19
CA SER A 161 39.67 -4.10 -18.80
C SER A 161 39.68 -2.57 -18.71
N ILE A 162 38.77 -2.01 -17.91
CA ILE A 162 38.63 -0.57 -17.65
C ILE A 162 39.20 -0.19 -16.27
N ARG A 163 39.96 -1.11 -15.66
CA ARG A 163 40.49 -0.95 -14.31
C ARG A 163 41.47 0.21 -14.25
N GLY A 164 41.25 1.13 -13.30
CA GLY A 164 42.07 2.33 -13.13
C GLY A 164 41.80 3.45 -14.14
N ASN A 165 40.98 3.24 -15.18
CA ASN A 165 40.60 4.29 -16.13
C ASN A 165 39.33 5.01 -15.68
N PHE A 166 39.49 6.02 -14.81
CA PHE A 166 38.37 6.76 -14.23
C PHE A 166 37.43 7.43 -15.26
N PRO A 167 37.93 8.00 -16.39
CA PRO A 167 37.06 8.53 -17.44
C PRO A 167 36.14 7.49 -18.12
N GLU A 168 36.64 6.28 -18.40
CA GLU A 168 35.82 5.19 -18.98
C GLU A 168 34.83 4.64 -17.95
N LEU A 169 35.26 4.52 -16.69
CA LEU A 169 34.39 4.11 -15.60
C LEU A 169 33.23 5.10 -15.39
N THR A 170 33.50 6.40 -15.56
CA THR A 170 32.47 7.45 -15.52
C THR A 170 31.44 7.25 -16.63
N ALA A 171 31.87 6.92 -17.85
CA ALA A 171 30.96 6.60 -18.96
C ALA A 171 30.09 5.36 -18.65
N ALA A 172 30.68 4.33 -18.05
CA ALA A 172 29.98 3.11 -17.68
C ALA A 172 28.88 3.36 -16.64
N ILE A 173 29.21 4.07 -15.56
CA ILE A 173 28.28 4.42 -14.49
C ILE A 173 27.20 5.35 -15.02
N TYR A 174 27.56 6.34 -15.83
CA TYR A 174 26.61 7.24 -16.48
C TYR A 174 25.53 6.46 -17.25
N LEU A 175 25.95 5.51 -18.09
CA LEU A 175 25.03 4.70 -18.88
C LEU A 175 24.14 3.82 -17.99
N GLN A 176 24.74 3.13 -17.02
CA GLN A 176 24.00 2.27 -16.08
C GLN A 176 22.97 3.05 -15.27
N VAL A 177 23.34 4.23 -14.77
CA VAL A 177 22.44 5.11 -14.01
C VAL A 177 21.34 5.64 -14.90
N SER A 178 21.65 6.05 -16.13
CA SER A 178 20.65 6.54 -17.09
C SER A 178 19.60 5.48 -17.44
N ILE A 179 20.03 4.26 -17.78
CA ILE A 179 19.12 3.15 -18.17
C ILE A 179 18.17 2.82 -17.03
N ILE A 180 18.69 2.53 -15.84
CA ILE A 180 17.84 2.11 -14.72
C ILE A 180 16.94 3.27 -14.24
N SER A 181 17.44 4.51 -14.24
CA SER A 181 16.63 5.64 -13.79
C SER A 181 15.40 5.81 -14.68
N GLN A 182 15.53 5.73 -16.00
CA GLN A 182 14.35 5.81 -16.86
C GLN A 182 13.51 4.52 -16.82
N ALA A 183 14.15 3.36 -16.68
CA ALA A 183 13.43 2.09 -16.56
C ALA A 183 12.51 2.08 -15.33
N LEU A 184 12.92 2.72 -14.23
CA LEU A 184 12.11 2.86 -13.02
C LEU A 184 10.73 3.45 -13.29
N ILE A 185 10.56 4.31 -14.30
CA ILE A 185 9.24 4.86 -14.67
C ILE A 185 8.24 3.73 -14.97
N PHE A 186 8.68 2.64 -15.62
CA PHE A 186 7.84 1.50 -15.94
C PHE A 186 7.42 0.68 -14.70
N VAL A 187 8.26 0.67 -13.67
CA VAL A 187 7.95 0.01 -12.39
C VAL A 187 7.00 0.86 -11.57
N THR A 188 7.24 2.16 -11.47
CA THR A 188 6.44 3.07 -10.63
C THR A 188 5.05 3.32 -11.22
N ARG A 189 4.91 3.36 -12.55
CA ARG A 189 3.60 3.48 -13.21
C ARG A 189 2.68 2.28 -12.96
N SER A 190 3.27 1.10 -12.78
CA SER A 190 2.54 -0.16 -12.90
C SER A 190 2.03 -0.61 -11.54
N ARG A 191 0.76 -1.03 -11.50
CA ARG A 191 0.19 -1.64 -10.29
C ARG A 191 0.59 -3.11 -10.21
N SER A 192 0.46 -3.83 -11.31
CA SER A 192 0.96 -5.18 -11.50
C SER A 192 2.42 -5.17 -11.98
N TRP A 193 2.86 -6.24 -12.62
CA TRP A 193 4.15 -6.33 -13.28
C TRP A 193 4.26 -5.28 -14.39
N SER A 194 5.42 -4.64 -14.51
CA SER A 194 5.62 -3.59 -15.51
C SER A 194 5.42 -4.11 -16.94
N TYR A 195 5.76 -5.37 -17.18
CA TYR A 195 5.67 -6.00 -18.50
C TYR A 195 4.24 -6.29 -18.95
N VAL A 196 3.32 -6.45 -17.98
CA VAL A 196 1.91 -6.73 -18.25
C VAL A 196 1.16 -5.44 -18.57
N GLU A 197 1.49 -4.36 -17.88
CA GLU A 197 0.86 -3.06 -18.09
C GLU A 197 1.56 -2.31 -19.23
N ARG A 198 1.00 -2.46 -20.43
CA ARG A 198 1.54 -1.83 -21.65
C ARG A 198 1.75 -0.33 -21.48
N PRO A 199 2.96 0.18 -21.78
CA PRO A 199 3.21 1.60 -21.70
C PRO A 199 2.52 2.40 -22.80
N GLY A 200 2.28 3.69 -22.53
CA GLY A 200 1.84 4.62 -23.56
C GLY A 200 2.92 4.77 -24.65
N PHE A 201 2.49 4.92 -25.91
CA PHE A 201 3.40 5.03 -27.05
C PHE A 201 4.43 6.16 -26.89
N PHE A 202 3.99 7.31 -26.38
CA PHE A 202 4.86 8.46 -26.13
C PHE A 202 5.95 8.17 -25.08
N LEU A 203 5.61 7.45 -24.01
CA LEU A 203 6.57 7.08 -22.97
C LEU A 203 7.62 6.11 -23.51
N LEU A 204 7.19 5.10 -24.28
CA LEU A 204 8.11 4.15 -24.89
C LEU A 204 9.03 4.82 -25.90
N GLY A 205 8.48 5.69 -26.76
CA GLY A 205 9.28 6.47 -27.71
C GLY A 205 10.29 7.37 -27.03
N ALA A 206 9.90 8.08 -25.98
CA ALA A 206 10.80 8.93 -25.20
C ALA A 206 11.91 8.12 -24.51
N PHE A 207 11.58 6.97 -23.93
CA PHE A 207 12.57 6.05 -23.36
C PHE A 207 13.60 5.61 -24.40
N VAL A 208 13.14 5.13 -25.56
CA VAL A 208 14.04 4.64 -26.62
C VAL A 208 14.95 5.77 -27.12
N ILE A 209 14.41 6.96 -27.38
CA ILE A 209 15.19 8.11 -27.85
C ILE A 209 16.22 8.52 -26.80
N ALA A 210 15.81 8.68 -25.55
CA ALA A 210 16.71 9.14 -24.49
C ALA A 210 17.79 8.11 -24.18
N GLN A 211 17.47 6.81 -24.21
CA GLN A 211 18.46 5.75 -24.03
C GLN A 211 19.40 5.57 -25.21
N LEU A 212 18.92 5.81 -26.44
CA LEU A 212 19.79 5.84 -27.62
C LEU A 212 20.79 6.98 -27.52
N ILE A 213 20.34 8.19 -27.14
CA ILE A 213 21.22 9.33 -26.89
C ILE A 213 22.21 9.02 -25.76
N ALA A 214 21.74 8.47 -24.64
CA ALA A 214 22.62 8.11 -23.51
C ALA A 214 23.68 7.06 -23.92
N THR A 215 23.30 6.05 -24.71
CA THR A 215 24.22 5.02 -25.20
C THR A 215 25.25 5.62 -26.15
N ILE A 216 24.84 6.50 -27.08
CA ILE A 216 25.77 7.19 -27.99
C ILE A 216 26.78 8.03 -27.22
N ILE A 217 26.33 8.78 -26.21
CA ILE A 217 27.22 9.58 -25.36
C ILE A 217 28.21 8.67 -24.63
N ALA A 218 27.76 7.57 -24.02
CA ALA A 218 28.64 6.65 -23.30
C ALA A 218 29.68 5.96 -24.20
N VAL A 219 29.31 5.67 -25.45
CA VAL A 219 30.19 4.96 -26.40
C VAL A 219 31.21 5.88 -27.07
N TYR A 220 30.79 7.10 -27.45
CA TYR A 220 31.60 7.96 -28.32
C TYR A 220 32.11 9.25 -27.68
N ALA A 221 31.58 9.68 -26.53
CA ALA A 221 31.99 10.96 -25.95
C ALA A 221 33.42 10.89 -25.40
N ASN A 222 34.27 11.80 -25.89
CA ASN A 222 35.60 12.03 -25.36
C ASN A 222 35.74 13.51 -24.99
N TRP A 223 35.25 13.86 -23.80
CA TRP A 223 35.22 15.24 -23.32
C TRP A 223 36.10 15.39 -22.09
N GLY A 224 37.25 16.04 -22.26
CA GLY A 224 38.19 16.31 -21.15
C GLY A 224 37.56 17.11 -20.01
N PHE A 225 36.70 18.10 -20.34
CA PHE A 225 36.01 18.91 -19.32
C PHE A 225 35.04 18.09 -18.48
N ALA A 226 34.39 17.08 -19.08
CA ALA A 226 33.38 16.26 -18.41
C ALA A 226 33.96 14.97 -17.80
N ARG A 227 35.29 14.77 -17.88
CA ARG A 227 36.00 13.57 -17.43
C ARG A 227 35.36 12.27 -17.94
N ILE A 228 34.97 12.25 -19.22
CA ILE A 228 34.37 11.07 -19.86
C ILE A 228 35.22 10.63 -21.04
N HIS A 229 35.41 9.32 -21.16
CA HIS A 229 36.00 8.70 -22.33
C HIS A 229 35.11 7.56 -22.82
N GLY A 230 34.97 7.44 -24.14
CA GLY A 230 34.06 6.49 -24.76
C GLY A 230 34.46 5.04 -24.51
N ILE A 231 33.54 4.24 -23.97
CA ILE A 231 33.83 2.88 -23.51
C ILE A 231 33.66 1.80 -24.61
N GLY A 232 33.08 2.17 -25.76
CA GLY A 232 32.80 1.26 -26.86
C GLY A 232 31.51 0.43 -26.72
N TRP A 233 31.07 -0.18 -27.82
CA TRP A 233 29.79 -0.91 -27.90
C TRP A 233 29.76 -2.21 -27.11
N GLY A 234 30.90 -2.91 -26.98
CA GLY A 234 30.98 -4.16 -26.22
C GLY A 234 30.61 -3.94 -24.76
N TRP A 235 31.22 -2.93 -24.13
CA TRP A 235 30.87 -2.53 -22.76
C TRP A 235 29.46 -1.98 -22.64
N ALA A 236 29.00 -1.17 -23.60
CA ALA A 236 27.62 -0.70 -23.61
C ALA A 236 26.62 -1.87 -23.57
N GLY A 237 26.85 -2.93 -24.35
CA GLY A 237 26.03 -4.15 -24.32
C GLY A 237 26.02 -4.84 -22.95
N VAL A 238 27.18 -4.97 -22.31
CA VAL A 238 27.30 -5.54 -20.96
C VAL A 238 26.55 -4.69 -19.93
N ILE A 239 26.64 -3.37 -20.03
CA ILE A 239 25.93 -2.43 -19.14
C ILE A 239 24.41 -2.54 -19.35
N TRP A 240 23.94 -2.66 -20.59
CA TRP A 240 22.55 -2.92 -20.91
C TRP A 240 22.06 -4.23 -20.30
N LEU A 241 22.83 -5.30 -20.43
CA LEU A 241 22.51 -6.60 -19.84
C LEU A 241 22.44 -6.53 -18.32
N TYR A 242 23.44 -5.94 -17.67
CA TYR A 242 23.45 -5.72 -16.23
C TYR A 242 22.23 -4.92 -15.79
N SER A 243 21.88 -3.88 -16.55
CA SER A 243 20.72 -3.04 -16.25
C SER A 243 19.41 -3.80 -16.40
N LEU A 244 19.27 -4.64 -17.41
CA LEU A 244 18.09 -5.48 -17.61
C LEU A 244 17.92 -6.48 -16.46
N ILE A 245 19.01 -7.11 -16.00
CA ILE A 245 19.00 -8.03 -14.85
C ILE A 245 18.61 -7.28 -13.57
N THR A 246 19.19 -6.10 -13.36
CA THR A 246 18.91 -5.25 -12.19
C THR A 246 17.47 -4.75 -12.15
N TYR A 247 16.83 -4.63 -13.32
CA TYR A 247 15.47 -4.15 -13.46
C TYR A 247 14.42 -5.15 -12.96
N VAL A 248 14.60 -6.45 -13.20
CA VAL A 248 13.60 -7.49 -12.86
C VAL A 248 13.21 -7.50 -11.37
N PRO A 249 14.16 -7.45 -10.41
CA PRO A 249 13.82 -7.42 -8.98
C PRO A 249 13.07 -6.17 -8.51
N LEU A 250 13.07 -5.07 -9.26
CA LEU A 250 12.36 -3.84 -8.86
C LEU A 250 10.86 -4.06 -8.72
N ASP A 251 10.26 -4.86 -9.61
CA ASP A 251 8.84 -5.21 -9.52
C ASP A 251 8.56 -6.07 -8.29
N ILE A 252 9.45 -7.01 -7.97
CA ILE A 252 9.33 -7.85 -6.77
C ILE A 252 9.41 -6.99 -5.51
N LEU A 253 10.38 -6.09 -5.43
CA LEU A 253 10.53 -5.15 -4.32
C LEU A 253 9.29 -4.26 -4.18
N LYS A 254 8.76 -3.73 -5.29
CA LYS A 254 7.51 -2.96 -5.31
C LYS A 254 6.36 -3.74 -4.67
N PHE A 255 6.19 -5.02 -4.99
CA PHE A 255 5.13 -5.86 -4.39
C PHE A 255 5.36 -6.09 -2.90
N ILE A 256 6.59 -6.40 -2.50
CA ILE A 256 6.94 -6.61 -1.09
C ILE A 256 6.62 -5.36 -0.28
N ILE A 257 7.05 -4.18 -0.75
CA ILE A 257 6.84 -2.92 -0.04
C ILE A 257 5.35 -2.61 0.09
N ARG A 258 4.58 -2.74 -1.00
CA ARG A 258 3.13 -2.51 -0.94
C ARG A 258 2.44 -3.50 -0.01
N TYR A 259 2.87 -4.75 0.02
CA TYR A 259 2.32 -5.75 0.92
C TYR A 259 2.61 -5.41 2.39
N VAL A 260 3.85 -5.04 2.71
CA VAL A 260 4.26 -4.62 4.06
C VAL A 260 3.51 -3.35 4.50
N LEU A 261 3.39 -2.36 3.62
CA LEU A 261 2.67 -1.11 3.92
C LEU A 261 1.16 -1.29 4.02
N SER A 262 0.58 -2.33 3.40
CA SER A 262 -0.86 -2.60 3.46
C SER A 262 -1.36 -3.07 4.83
N GLY A 263 -0.48 -3.27 5.82
CA GLY A 263 -0.84 -3.79 7.15
C GLY A 263 -1.09 -5.30 7.18
N LYS A 264 -1.50 -5.89 6.06
CA LYS A 264 -1.78 -7.34 5.93
C LYS A 264 -0.61 -8.24 6.37
N ALA A 265 0.63 -7.79 6.19
CA ALA A 265 1.80 -8.52 6.68
C ALA A 265 1.82 -8.60 8.21
N TRP A 266 1.49 -7.50 8.89
CA TRP A 266 1.39 -7.42 10.34
C TRP A 266 0.17 -8.15 10.86
N ASP A 267 -0.99 -8.01 10.20
CA ASP A 267 -2.21 -8.73 10.54
C ASP A 267 -2.01 -10.23 10.44
N ASN A 268 -1.40 -10.74 9.35
CA ASN A 268 -1.10 -12.16 9.21
C ASN A 268 -0.12 -12.66 10.27
N VAL A 269 0.89 -11.87 10.67
CA VAL A 269 1.84 -12.26 11.72
C VAL A 269 1.19 -12.24 13.11
N LEU A 270 0.33 -11.25 13.38
CA LEU A 270 -0.46 -11.15 14.60
C LEU A 270 -1.50 -12.28 14.67
N GLU A 271 -2.22 -12.56 13.59
CA GLU A 271 -3.17 -13.68 13.47
C GLU A 271 -2.46 -15.03 13.61
N ARG A 272 -1.26 -15.19 13.04
CA ARG A 272 -0.47 -16.42 13.26
C ARG A 272 -0.05 -16.53 14.72
N LYS A 273 0.37 -15.44 15.37
CA LYS A 273 0.71 -15.44 16.80
C LYS A 273 -0.52 -15.73 17.68
N THR A 274 -1.69 -15.15 17.37
CA THR A 274 -2.93 -15.44 18.11
C THR A 274 -3.45 -16.85 17.84
N ALA A 275 -3.19 -17.43 16.66
CA ALA A 275 -3.47 -18.84 16.38
C ALA A 275 -2.59 -19.80 17.22
N PHE A 276 -1.39 -19.39 17.62
CA PHE A 276 -0.52 -20.17 18.52
C PHE A 276 -0.72 -19.86 20.02
N THR A 277 -1.40 -18.76 20.37
CA THR A 277 -1.76 -18.44 21.75
C THR A 277 -3.23 -18.76 22.04
N THR A 278 -3.47 -19.95 22.59
CA THR A 278 -4.47 -20.19 23.65
C THR A 278 -5.95 -19.80 23.42
N LYS A 279 -6.49 -19.78 22.21
CA LYS A 279 -7.95 -19.98 22.04
C LYS A 279 -8.25 -21.49 22.08
N LYS A 280 -8.33 -22.06 23.30
CA LYS A 280 -9.06 -23.32 23.53
C LYS A 280 -10.50 -23.05 23.08
N ASP A 281 -10.96 -23.74 22.06
CA ASP A 281 -12.31 -23.64 21.48
C ASP A 281 -12.59 -22.42 20.60
N TYR A 282 -11.86 -22.29 19.48
CA TYR A 282 -12.26 -21.62 18.21
C TYR A 282 -13.54 -20.75 18.26
N GLY A 283 -13.53 -19.66 19.03
CA GLY A 283 -14.64 -18.72 19.12
C GLY A 283 -16.00 -19.31 19.51
N LYS A 284 -16.05 -20.44 20.23
CA LYS A 284 -17.33 -21.06 20.64
C LYS A 284 -18.17 -20.10 21.48
N GLY A 285 -17.53 -19.37 22.41
CA GLY A 285 -18.20 -18.32 23.18
C GLY A 285 -18.66 -17.12 22.34
N GLU A 286 -17.92 -16.74 21.31
CA GLU A 286 -18.33 -15.67 20.38
C GLU A 286 -19.54 -16.10 19.54
N ARG A 287 -19.61 -17.37 19.12
CA ARG A 287 -20.76 -17.93 18.40
C ARG A 287 -21.98 -18.10 19.30
N GLU A 288 -21.80 -18.52 20.55
CA GLU A 288 -22.88 -18.59 21.54
C GLU A 288 -23.42 -17.20 21.86
N ALA A 289 -22.56 -16.19 21.99
CA ALA A 289 -22.96 -14.81 22.19
C ALA A 289 -23.70 -14.24 20.96
N GLN A 290 -23.22 -14.51 19.74
CA GLN A 290 -23.90 -14.13 18.50
C GLN A 290 -25.25 -14.84 18.33
N TRP A 291 -25.32 -16.13 18.67
CA TRP A 291 -26.57 -16.90 18.66
C TRP A 291 -27.57 -16.34 19.66
N ALA A 292 -27.14 -16.06 20.90
CA ALA A 292 -27.99 -15.45 21.92
C ALA A 292 -28.47 -14.04 21.52
N THR A 293 -27.63 -13.26 20.82
CA THR A 293 -27.99 -11.93 20.32
C THR A 293 -29.00 -12.04 19.17
N ALA A 294 -28.77 -12.94 18.21
CA ALA A 294 -29.69 -13.19 17.09
C ALA A 294 -31.05 -13.70 17.58
N GLN A 295 -31.07 -14.54 18.61
CA GLN A 295 -32.29 -15.08 19.20
C GLN A 295 -33.06 -14.01 19.98
N ARG A 296 -32.37 -13.09 20.67
CA ARG A 296 -33.01 -11.91 21.31
C ARG A 296 -33.66 -10.99 20.29
N THR A 297 -33.00 -10.71 19.16
CA THR A 297 -33.58 -9.89 18.09
C THR A 297 -34.76 -10.57 17.41
N LEU A 298 -34.75 -11.91 17.30
CA LEU A 298 -35.85 -12.68 16.72
C LEU A 298 -37.10 -12.68 17.61
N HIS A 299 -36.93 -12.50 18.93
CA HIS A 299 -38.01 -12.29 19.89
C HIS A 299 -38.37 -10.81 20.14
N GLY A 300 -37.88 -9.88 19.31
CA GLY A 300 -38.25 -8.46 19.36
C GLY A 300 -37.63 -7.67 20.53
N LEU A 301 -36.62 -8.23 21.22
CA LEU A 301 -35.91 -7.53 22.29
C LEU A 301 -34.73 -6.76 21.70
N GLN A 302 -34.62 -5.46 22.00
CA GLN A 302 -33.51 -4.62 21.55
C GLN A 302 -32.19 -5.07 22.19
N PRO A 303 -31.07 -5.10 21.44
CA PRO A 303 -29.76 -5.30 22.02
C PRO A 303 -29.41 -4.10 22.93
N PRO A 304 -28.68 -4.30 24.04
CA PRO A 304 -28.26 -3.21 24.90
C PRO A 304 -27.37 -2.25 24.09
N GLU A 305 -27.74 -0.97 24.07
CA GLU A 305 -26.97 0.07 23.41
C GLU A 305 -25.57 0.14 24.04
N THR A 306 -24.53 -0.08 23.23
CA THR A 306 -23.16 0.26 23.61
C THR A 306 -23.03 1.78 23.59
N SER A 307 -23.42 2.41 24.70
CA SER A 307 -23.09 3.80 24.98
C SER A 307 -21.58 3.90 25.15
N GLU A 308 -20.95 4.70 24.28
CA GLU A 308 -19.58 5.14 24.43
C GLU A 308 -19.43 5.91 25.74
N LEU A 309 -18.96 5.27 26.82
CA LEU A 309 -18.49 5.96 28.02
C LEU A 309 -17.49 5.05 28.76
N PHE A 310 -16.22 5.33 28.46
CA PHE A 310 -15.00 5.08 29.23
C PHE A 310 -15.00 4.04 30.39
N ASN A 311 -14.08 3.09 30.22
CA ASN A 311 -13.20 2.50 31.24
C ASN A 311 -13.80 1.43 32.16
N ASP A 312 -13.90 0.18 31.68
CA ASP A 312 -14.24 -0.95 32.56
C ASP A 312 -13.60 -2.28 32.14
N LYS A 313 -12.31 -2.46 32.51
CA LYS A 313 -11.66 -3.78 32.52
C LYS A 313 -12.01 -4.62 33.75
N ASN A 314 -12.72 -4.06 34.75
CA ASN A 314 -13.06 -4.76 35.99
C ASN A 314 -14.45 -5.44 35.96
N ASN A 315 -15.39 -4.97 35.13
CA ASN A 315 -16.77 -5.46 35.14
C ASN A 315 -16.96 -6.90 34.61
N TYR A 316 -16.08 -7.37 33.72
CA TYR A 316 -16.15 -8.76 33.21
C TYR A 316 -15.87 -9.81 34.29
N ARG A 317 -15.11 -9.46 35.33
CA ARG A 317 -14.74 -10.39 36.41
C ARG A 317 -15.89 -10.59 37.38
N GLU A 318 -16.61 -9.53 37.73
CA GLU A 318 -17.78 -9.59 38.62
C GLU A 318 -18.98 -10.28 37.96
N LEU A 319 -19.26 -10.01 36.67
CA LEU A 319 -20.31 -10.71 35.93
C LEU A 319 -20.04 -12.22 35.80
N SER A 320 -18.76 -12.61 35.65
CA SER A 320 -18.36 -14.02 35.63
C SER A 320 -18.57 -14.69 36.99
N GLU A 321 -18.25 -14.01 38.10
CA GLU A 321 -18.48 -14.57 39.44
C GLU A 321 -19.96 -14.72 39.78
N ILE A 322 -20.80 -13.74 39.41
CA ILE A 322 -22.25 -13.83 39.62
C ILE A 322 -22.85 -14.97 38.81
N ALA A 323 -22.42 -15.15 37.54
CA ALA A 323 -22.86 -16.25 36.71
C ALA A 323 -22.42 -17.62 37.28
N GLU A 324 -21.21 -17.72 37.82
CA GLU A 324 -20.70 -18.94 38.44
C GLU A 324 -21.42 -19.27 39.75
N GLN A 325 -21.72 -18.26 40.57
CA GLN A 325 -22.53 -18.42 41.78
C GLN A 325 -23.97 -18.83 41.46
N ALA A 326 -24.57 -18.27 40.42
CA ALA A 326 -25.90 -18.66 39.95
C ALA A 326 -25.92 -20.12 39.47
N LYS A 327 -24.89 -20.55 38.72
CA LYS A 327 -24.73 -21.94 38.28
C LYS A 327 -24.61 -22.90 39.46
N ARG A 328 -23.79 -22.58 40.47
CA ARG A 328 -23.67 -23.40 41.69
C ARG A 328 -24.99 -23.51 42.46
N ARG A 329 -25.77 -22.42 42.56
CA ARG A 329 -27.10 -22.45 43.20
C ARG A 329 -28.10 -23.32 42.44
N ALA A 330 -28.09 -23.26 41.11
CA ALA A 330 -28.93 -24.12 40.27
C ALA A 330 -28.56 -25.61 40.40
N GLU A 331 -27.26 -25.91 40.51
CA GLU A 331 -26.78 -27.28 40.68
C GLU A 331 -27.13 -27.84 42.07
N VAL A 332 -27.05 -27.02 43.12
CA VAL A 332 -27.53 -27.39 44.47
C VAL A 332 -29.04 -27.61 44.50
N ALA A 333 -29.83 -26.78 43.79
CA ALA A 333 -31.28 -26.96 43.68
C ALA A 333 -31.63 -28.27 42.95
N ARG A 334 -30.94 -28.56 41.85
CA ARG A 334 -31.10 -29.83 41.11
C ARG A 334 -30.74 -31.06 41.94
N LEU A 335 -29.68 -30.98 42.74
CA LEU A 335 -29.30 -32.06 43.66
C LEU A 335 -30.33 -32.26 44.77
N ARG A 336 -30.97 -31.19 45.26
CA ARG A 336 -32.10 -31.29 46.20
C ARG A 336 -33.33 -31.96 45.60
N GLU A 337 -33.65 -31.69 44.33
CA GLU A 337 -34.73 -32.40 43.61
C GLU A 337 -34.46 -33.90 43.47
N LEU A 338 -33.21 -34.29 43.26
CA LEU A 338 -32.83 -35.70 43.06
C LEU A 338 -32.72 -36.50 44.37
N HIS A 339 -32.22 -35.89 45.45
CA HIS A 339 -31.87 -36.62 46.69
C HIS A 339 -32.88 -36.49 47.83
N THR A 340 -33.89 -35.62 47.72
CA THR A 340 -34.93 -35.50 48.76
C THR A 340 -36.25 -36.05 48.27
N LEU A 341 -36.90 -36.86 49.10
CA LEU A 341 -38.23 -37.44 48.83
C LEU A 341 -39.26 -36.33 48.51
N LYS A 342 -39.17 -35.20 49.21
CA LYS A 342 -39.99 -34.00 48.95
C LYS A 342 -39.74 -33.42 47.55
N GLY A 343 -38.47 -33.21 47.16
CA GLY A 343 -38.13 -32.69 45.83
C GLY A 343 -38.54 -33.62 44.70
N HIS A 344 -38.44 -34.94 44.91
CA HIS A 344 -38.90 -35.92 43.95
C HIS A 344 -40.43 -35.90 43.76
N VAL A 345 -41.18 -35.79 44.86
CA VAL A 345 -42.65 -35.69 44.82
C VAL A 345 -43.09 -34.40 44.14
N GLU A 346 -42.51 -33.25 44.49
CA GLU A 346 -42.83 -31.96 43.87
C GLU A 346 -42.53 -31.96 42.37
N SER A 347 -41.41 -32.54 41.96
CA SER A 347 -41.03 -32.72 40.54
C SER A 347 -42.04 -33.56 39.76
N VAL A 348 -42.46 -34.70 40.32
CA VAL A 348 -43.43 -35.62 39.68
C VAL A 348 -44.82 -34.99 39.60
N VAL A 349 -45.25 -34.27 40.63
CA VAL A 349 -46.53 -33.55 40.66
C VAL A 349 -46.56 -32.46 39.59
N LYS A 350 -45.45 -31.71 39.46
CA LYS A 350 -45.30 -30.66 38.43
C LYS A 350 -45.26 -31.24 37.02
N LEU A 351 -44.59 -32.38 36.80
CA LEU A 351 -44.57 -33.09 35.51
C LEU A 351 -45.94 -33.63 35.10
N LYS A 352 -46.80 -34.00 36.06
CA LYS A 352 -48.16 -34.46 35.81
C LYS A 352 -49.19 -33.33 35.71
N GLY A 353 -48.76 -32.07 35.81
CA GLY A 353 -49.65 -30.91 35.68
C GLY A 353 -50.71 -30.81 36.79
N LEU A 354 -50.43 -31.39 37.97
CA LEU A 354 -51.31 -31.34 39.12
C LEU A 354 -50.99 -30.12 39.98
N ASP A 355 -52.02 -29.42 40.43
CA ASP A 355 -51.87 -28.18 41.20
C ASP A 355 -51.53 -28.51 42.65
N ILE A 356 -50.30 -28.16 43.06
CA ILE A 356 -49.71 -28.51 44.37
C ILE A 356 -50.53 -27.94 45.54
N ASP A 357 -51.25 -26.84 45.31
CA ASP A 357 -52.02 -26.13 46.34
C ASP A 357 -53.35 -26.83 46.71
N THR A 358 -53.76 -27.88 45.97
CA THR A 358 -54.97 -28.66 46.29
C THR A 358 -54.76 -29.83 47.25
N ILE A 359 -53.50 -30.16 47.57
CA ILE A 359 -53.17 -31.23 48.51
C ILE A 359 -53.19 -30.65 49.94
N GLN A 360 -54.34 -30.71 50.60
CA GLN A 360 -54.46 -30.45 52.04
C GLN A 360 -53.54 -31.41 52.81
N GLN A 361 -52.40 -30.90 53.31
CA GLN A 361 -51.54 -31.61 54.24
C GLN A 361 -52.18 -31.58 55.63
N HIS A 362 -52.98 -32.61 55.95
CA HIS A 362 -53.35 -32.93 57.33
C HIS A 362 -52.58 -34.17 57.81
N TYR A 363 -52.21 -34.12 59.10
CA TYR A 363 -51.48 -35.05 59.97
C TYR A 363 -49.94 -34.94 59.90
N THR A 364 -49.24 -34.31 60.87
CA THR A 364 -48.94 -34.61 62.29
C THR A 364 -48.07 -35.86 62.54
N VAL A 365 -46.93 -35.55 63.18
CA VAL A 365 -45.80 -36.35 63.72
C VAL A 365 -44.88 -36.97 62.69
#